data_AF-A0A9P7GQF6-F1
#
_entry.id   AF-A0A9P7GQF6-F1
#
_cell.length_a   1.000
_cell.length_b   1.000
_cell.length_c   1.000
_cell.angle_alpha   90.00
_cell.angle_beta   90.00
_cell.angle_gamma   90.00
#
_symmetry.space_group_name_H-M   'P 1'
#
loop_
_entity.id
_entity.type
_entity.pdbx_description
1 polymer ?
#
loop_
_entity_poly.entity_id
_entity_poly.type
_entity_poly.pdbx_seq_one_letter_code
_entity_poly.pdbx_strand_id
1 'polypeptide(L)'
;MHAIDRILATCEENKLEYVTDPTNFQPEVTLRNAIRHEILNNAKRKSKISQGLLPPAIAERLDAIEKFGKSLKDVTLSLTSSMEELRSTVCHLNSKMYDIDDQVDRILKRAVVSIPDIPPGNLLLSNNALSEVTDAQLRRALVLRILRYASYHPWGSVRATANQRKDNVSQIIGILWNLPTAISTKSFSGGGGVVWKQIFMHNKSSKTPIPNINRIGWLVSRQPPLARHKLIERGIPNTLEVEITQNILAGVRRIELGGPFVQKVLYDNRYQVEFDLTKIPKKLVLCLEQAPQGVCLMLLPRAVWNSPVVALARRGAPESTEVLHDMITEKAPNPFIGEATKKWEYRRKFPEPVESEWVRMEWIRPLTAL
;
A
#
# COMPACT_ATOMS: atom_id res chain seq x y z
N MET A 1 -28.25 -19.09 -10.24
CA MET A 1 -28.49 -17.65 -10.49
C MET A 1 -27.13 -16.99 -10.72
N HIS A 2 -26.84 -16.54 -11.93
CA HIS A 2 -25.53 -15.93 -12.20
C HIS A 2 -25.43 -14.57 -11.52
N ALA A 3 -24.21 -14.14 -11.16
CA ALA A 3 -23.99 -12.85 -10.49
C ALA A 3 -24.50 -11.65 -11.30
N ILE A 4 -24.53 -11.77 -12.64
CA ILE A 4 -25.04 -10.74 -13.54
C ILE A 4 -26.56 -10.62 -13.41
N ASP A 5 -27.30 -11.73 -13.36
CA ASP A 5 -28.76 -11.73 -13.20
C ASP A 5 -29.17 -11.03 -11.90
N ARG A 6 -28.39 -11.23 -10.84
CA ARG A 6 -28.60 -10.53 -9.56
C ARG A 6 -28.37 -9.03 -9.66
N ILE A 7 -27.34 -8.59 -10.38
CA ILE A 7 -27.03 -7.17 -10.55
C ILE A 7 -28.11 -6.50 -11.40
N LEU A 8 -28.54 -7.14 -12.49
CA LEU A 8 -29.61 -6.63 -13.34
C LEU A 8 -30.94 -6.55 -12.58
N ALA A 9 -31.28 -7.59 -11.82
CA ALA A 9 -32.45 -7.58 -10.95
C ALA A 9 -32.38 -6.47 -9.89
N THR A 10 -31.20 -6.21 -9.31
CA THR A 10 -31.01 -5.11 -8.35
C THR A 10 -31.17 -3.75 -9.03
N CYS A 11 -30.62 -3.57 -10.24
CA CYS A 11 -30.79 -2.35 -11.01
C CYS A 11 -32.26 -2.11 -11.39
N GLU A 12 -32.98 -3.15 -11.81
CA GLU A 12 -34.41 -3.09 -12.13
C GLU A 12 -35.26 -2.77 -10.90
N GLU A 13 -35.00 -3.42 -9.76
CA GLU A 13 -35.70 -3.18 -8.49
C GLU A 13 -35.52 -1.74 -8.00
N ASN A 14 -34.33 -1.17 -8.21
CA ASN A 14 -34.00 0.20 -7.79
C ASN A 14 -34.23 1.25 -8.89
N LYS A 15 -34.79 0.87 -10.05
CA LYS A 15 -35.00 1.74 -11.22
C LYS A 15 -33.73 2.48 -11.65
N LEU A 16 -32.56 1.84 -11.49
CA LEU A 16 -31.29 2.36 -11.96
C LEU A 16 -31.19 2.16 -13.47
N GLU A 17 -31.00 3.25 -14.19
CA GLU A 17 -30.72 3.20 -15.62
C GLU A 17 -29.39 2.49 -15.86
N TYR A 18 -29.40 1.45 -16.69
CA TYR A 18 -28.20 0.76 -17.11
C TYR A 18 -28.16 0.67 -18.63
N VAL A 19 -26.97 0.87 -19.20
CA VAL A 19 -26.74 0.79 -20.64
C VAL A 19 -25.95 -0.48 -20.94
N THR A 20 -26.51 -1.36 -21.77
CA THR A 20 -25.79 -2.51 -22.30
C THR A 20 -24.86 -2.02 -23.40
N ASP A 21 -23.59 -1.77 -23.06
CA ASP A 21 -22.59 -1.39 -24.05
C ASP A 21 -22.30 -2.59 -24.98
N PRO A 22 -22.63 -2.48 -26.29
CA PRO A 22 -22.46 -3.58 -27.25
C PRO A 22 -20.98 -3.91 -27.51
N THR A 23 -20.06 -2.99 -27.23
CA THR A 23 -18.62 -3.21 -27.42
C THR A 23 -18.04 -4.20 -26.41
N ASN A 24 -18.75 -4.50 -25.30
CA ASN A 24 -18.35 -5.52 -24.31
C ASN A 24 -18.31 -6.96 -24.86
N PHE A 25 -18.85 -7.19 -26.06
CA PHE A 25 -18.87 -8.50 -26.70
C PHE A 25 -18.02 -8.56 -27.98
N GLN A 26 -17.46 -7.43 -28.42
CA GLN A 26 -16.60 -7.37 -29.60
C GLN A 26 -15.17 -7.81 -29.23
N PRO A 27 -14.68 -8.97 -29.71
CA PRO A 27 -13.38 -9.51 -29.31
C PRO A 27 -12.19 -8.67 -29.79
N GLU A 28 -12.35 -7.89 -30.85
CA GLU A 28 -11.36 -6.97 -31.42
C GLU A 28 -11.12 -5.71 -30.57
N VAL A 29 -12.04 -5.35 -29.67
CA VAL A 29 -11.94 -4.10 -28.89
C VAL A 29 -11.00 -4.27 -27.69
N THR A 30 -11.11 -5.38 -26.96
CA THR A 30 -10.30 -5.60 -25.76
C THR A 30 -9.85 -7.06 -25.62
N LEU A 31 -8.68 -7.25 -25.02
CA LEU A 31 -8.13 -8.58 -24.69
C LEU A 31 -9.11 -9.42 -23.85
N ARG A 32 -9.86 -8.79 -22.92
CA ARG A 32 -10.87 -9.46 -22.10
C ARG A 32 -11.98 -10.06 -22.95
N ASN A 33 -12.48 -9.32 -23.93
CA ASN A 33 -13.54 -9.78 -24.81
C ASN A 33 -13.03 -10.91 -25.71
N ALA A 34 -11.80 -10.79 -26.21
CA ALA A 34 -11.13 -11.84 -26.97
C ALA A 34 -11.01 -13.14 -26.17
N ILE A 35 -10.54 -13.08 -24.91
CA ILE A 35 -10.46 -14.26 -24.01
C ILE A 35 -11.84 -14.89 -23.82
N ARG A 36 -12.88 -14.09 -23.52
CA ARG A 36 -14.25 -14.60 -23.36
C ARG A 36 -14.74 -15.30 -24.61
N HIS A 37 -14.50 -14.70 -25.77
CA HIS A 37 -14.92 -15.23 -27.05
C HIS A 37 -14.24 -16.58 -27.35
N GLU A 38 -12.94 -16.70 -27.10
CA GLU A 38 -12.20 -17.97 -27.22
C GLU A 38 -12.78 -19.05 -26.29
N ILE A 39 -12.98 -18.74 -25.01
CA ILE A 39 -13.54 -19.69 -24.04
C ILE A 39 -14.94 -20.17 -24.45
N LEU A 40 -15.81 -19.25 -24.91
CA LEU A 40 -17.18 -19.58 -25.32
C LEU A 40 -17.22 -20.40 -26.61
N ASN A 41 -16.34 -20.13 -27.57
CA ASN A 41 -16.32 -20.84 -28.84
C ASN A 41 -15.71 -22.24 -28.72
N ASN A 42 -14.74 -22.43 -27.82
CA ASN A 42 -14.20 -23.75 -27.48
C ASN A 42 -15.24 -24.62 -26.77
N ALA A 43 -16.05 -24.05 -25.87
CA ALA A 43 -17.18 -24.76 -25.26
C ALA A 43 -18.20 -25.26 -26.31
N LYS A 44 -18.33 -24.57 -27.45
CA LYS A 44 -19.24 -24.93 -28.55
C LYS A 44 -18.62 -25.86 -29.60
N ARG A 45 -17.39 -26.35 -29.41
CA ARG A 45 -16.63 -27.22 -30.34
C ARG A 45 -16.54 -26.72 -31.80
N LYS A 46 -16.71 -25.42 -32.04
CA LYS A 46 -16.51 -24.79 -33.36
C LYS A 46 -15.11 -24.18 -33.44
N SER A 47 -14.06 -25.01 -33.40
CA SER A 47 -12.68 -24.47 -33.38
C SER A 47 -12.17 -24.17 -34.79
N LYS A 48 -12.18 -22.89 -35.12
CA LYS A 48 -11.09 -22.10 -35.75
C LYS A 48 -11.70 -20.75 -36.03
N ILE A 49 -11.72 -19.87 -35.02
CA ILE A 49 -11.83 -18.44 -35.32
C ILE A 49 -10.61 -18.14 -36.17
N SER A 50 -10.87 -17.76 -37.41
CA SER A 50 -9.89 -17.31 -38.38
C SER A 50 -9.01 -16.27 -37.70
N GLN A 51 -7.73 -16.58 -37.53
CA GLN A 51 -6.70 -15.69 -36.96
C GLN A 51 -6.63 -14.30 -37.64
N GLY A 52 -7.41 -14.05 -38.70
CA GLY A 52 -7.53 -12.77 -39.39
C GLY A 52 -8.54 -11.75 -38.84
N LEU A 53 -9.32 -12.06 -37.80
CA LEU A 53 -10.33 -11.12 -37.25
C LEU A 53 -9.86 -10.30 -36.03
N LEU A 54 -8.80 -10.70 -35.35
CA LEU A 54 -8.29 -9.98 -34.18
C LEU A 54 -7.18 -9.00 -34.58
N PRO A 55 -7.13 -7.80 -33.98
CA PRO A 55 -5.98 -6.91 -34.11
C PRO A 55 -4.69 -7.63 -33.69
N PRO A 56 -3.57 -7.43 -34.42
CA PRO A 56 -2.30 -8.13 -34.15
C PRO A 56 -1.85 -8.05 -32.69
N ALA A 57 -1.97 -6.88 -32.06
CA ALA A 57 -1.59 -6.66 -30.67
C ALA A 57 -2.40 -7.50 -29.66
N ILE A 58 -3.66 -7.83 -29.96
CA ILE A 58 -4.49 -8.70 -29.12
C ILE A 58 -4.11 -10.17 -29.34
N ALA A 59 -3.92 -10.57 -30.60
CA ALA A 59 -3.51 -11.93 -30.95
C ALA A 59 -2.16 -12.31 -30.32
N GLU A 60 -1.17 -11.41 -30.39
CA GLU A 60 0.14 -11.59 -29.74
C GLU A 60 0.01 -11.77 -28.22
N ARG A 61 -0.88 -11.01 -27.57
CA ARG A 61 -1.13 -11.12 -26.13
C ARG A 61 -1.85 -12.41 -25.76
N LEU A 62 -2.78 -12.89 -26.57
CA LEU A 62 -3.44 -14.18 -26.36
C LEU A 62 -2.45 -15.34 -26.48
N ASP A 63 -1.59 -15.32 -27.50
CA ASP A 63 -0.54 -16.32 -27.66
C ASP A 63 0.45 -16.29 -26.48
N ALA A 64 0.81 -15.10 -25.99
CA ALA A 64 1.62 -14.95 -24.79
C ALA A 64 0.94 -15.55 -23.54
N ILE A 65 -0.38 -15.36 -23.38
CA ILE A 65 -1.16 -15.96 -22.28
C ILE A 65 -1.18 -17.48 -22.41
N GLU A 66 -1.41 -18.02 -23.61
CA GLU A 66 -1.44 -19.46 -23.87
C GLU A 66 -0.08 -20.11 -23.60
N LYS A 67 1.00 -19.49 -24.08
CA LYS A 67 2.38 -19.93 -23.81
C LYS A 67 2.70 -19.88 -22.32
N PHE A 68 2.29 -18.81 -21.63
CA PHE A 68 2.48 -18.69 -20.19
C PHE A 68 1.69 -19.76 -19.43
N GLY A 69 0.42 -19.96 -19.77
CA GLY A 69 -0.46 -20.96 -19.17
C GLY A 69 0.09 -22.38 -19.30
N LYS A 70 0.64 -22.72 -20.47
CA LYS A 70 1.33 -24.00 -20.72
C LYS A 70 2.66 -24.14 -19.97
N SER A 71 3.30 -23.04 -19.60
CA SER A 71 4.58 -23.06 -18.87
C SER A 71 4.43 -23.29 -17.36
N LEU A 72 3.20 -23.27 -16.84
CA LEU A 72 2.93 -23.52 -15.42
C LEU A 72 3.13 -25.01 -15.12
N LYS A 73 4.02 -25.33 -14.19
CA LYS A 73 4.41 -26.72 -13.86
C LYS A 73 3.28 -27.53 -13.22
N ASP A 74 2.44 -26.88 -12.42
CA ASP A 74 1.46 -27.55 -11.56
C ASP A 74 0.04 -27.54 -12.13
N VAL A 75 -0.20 -26.73 -13.18
CA VAL A 75 -1.54 -26.48 -13.71
C VAL A 75 -1.46 -26.26 -15.21
N THR A 76 -2.29 -26.96 -15.97
CA THR A 76 -2.40 -26.75 -17.42
C THR A 76 -3.49 -25.72 -17.69
N LEU A 77 -3.11 -24.45 -17.86
CA LEU A 77 -4.04 -23.41 -18.28
C LEU A 77 -3.96 -23.27 -19.80
N SER A 78 -5.01 -23.68 -20.51
CA SER A 78 -5.16 -23.43 -21.95
C SER A 78 -6.49 -22.76 -22.22
N LEU A 79 -6.51 -21.76 -23.10
CA LEU A 79 -7.74 -21.14 -23.58
C LEU A 79 -8.61 -22.12 -24.38
N THR A 80 -8.03 -23.24 -24.81
CA THR A 80 -8.74 -24.34 -25.51
C THR A 80 -9.38 -25.36 -24.57
N SER A 81 -9.08 -25.29 -23.28
CA SER A 81 -9.69 -26.15 -22.24
C SER A 81 -11.18 -25.88 -22.07
N SER A 82 -11.89 -26.87 -21.52
CA SER A 82 -13.30 -26.71 -21.16
C SER A 82 -13.49 -25.61 -20.10
N MET A 83 -14.69 -25.03 -20.03
CA MET A 83 -14.99 -23.99 -19.03
C MET A 83 -14.85 -24.55 -17.60
N GLU A 84 -15.18 -25.82 -17.42
CA GLU A 84 -15.05 -26.56 -16.16
C GLU A 84 -13.57 -26.74 -15.77
N GLU A 85 -12.71 -27.11 -16.71
CA GLU A 85 -11.25 -27.19 -16.49
C GLU A 85 -10.65 -25.83 -16.13
N LEU A 86 -11.04 -24.77 -16.83
CA LEU A 86 -10.58 -23.40 -16.53
C LEU A 86 -11.03 -22.96 -15.14
N ARG A 87 -12.29 -23.23 -14.76
CA ARG A 87 -12.79 -22.94 -13.41
C ARG A 87 -12.03 -23.74 -12.36
N SER A 88 -11.85 -25.05 -12.56
CA SER A 88 -11.10 -25.92 -11.65
C SER A 88 -9.66 -25.43 -11.47
N THR A 89 -9.00 -25.09 -12.57
CA THR A 89 -7.66 -24.46 -12.60
C THR A 89 -7.63 -23.16 -11.79
N VAL A 90 -8.57 -22.25 -12.00
CA VAL A 90 -8.64 -20.99 -11.25
C VAL A 90 -8.88 -21.25 -9.75
N CYS A 91 -9.76 -22.19 -9.40
CA CYS A 91 -9.97 -22.59 -8.01
C CYS A 91 -8.68 -23.15 -7.36
N HIS A 92 -7.94 -23.98 -8.10
CA HIS A 92 -6.67 -24.54 -7.62
C HIS A 92 -5.62 -23.44 -7.43
N LEU A 93 -5.46 -22.53 -8.40
CA LEU A 93 -4.54 -21.40 -8.29
C LEU A 93 -4.89 -20.47 -7.14
N ASN A 94 -6.18 -20.19 -6.91
CA ASN A 94 -6.64 -19.41 -5.77
C ASN A 94 -6.32 -20.12 -4.44
N SER A 95 -6.56 -21.43 -4.35
CA SER A 95 -6.23 -22.22 -3.16
C SER A 95 -4.74 -22.14 -2.85
N LYS A 96 -3.88 -22.32 -3.86
CA LYS A 96 -2.43 -22.19 -3.73
C LYS A 96 -2.00 -20.78 -3.33
N MET A 97 -2.68 -19.75 -3.84
CA MET A 97 -2.42 -18.36 -3.44
C MET A 97 -2.73 -18.16 -1.95
N TYR A 98 -3.86 -18.67 -1.46
CA TYR A 98 -4.20 -18.63 -0.03
C TYR A 98 -3.18 -19.38 0.82
N ASP A 99 -2.73 -20.56 0.40
CA ASP A 99 -1.69 -21.32 1.11
C ASP A 99 -0.36 -20.56 1.22
N ILE A 100 0.02 -19.85 0.15
CA ILE A 100 1.22 -18.99 0.15
C ILE A 100 1.02 -17.81 1.10
N ASP A 101 -0.14 -17.18 1.06
CA ASP A 101 -0.46 -16.03 1.91
C ASP A 101 -0.46 -16.41 3.40
N ASP A 102 -1.05 -17.55 3.76
CA ASP A 102 -1.03 -18.08 5.13
C ASP A 102 0.38 -18.43 5.61
N GLN A 103 1.23 -18.94 4.71
CA GLN A 103 2.64 -19.18 5.02
C GLN A 103 3.41 -17.88 5.21
N VAL A 104 3.18 -16.88 4.36
CA VAL A 104 3.77 -15.54 4.49
C VAL A 104 3.36 -14.89 5.81
N ASP A 105 2.09 -14.99 6.20
CA ASP A 105 1.60 -14.47 7.46
C ASP A 105 2.32 -15.16 8.65
N ARG A 106 2.46 -16.49 8.61
CA ARG A 106 3.24 -17.23 9.64
C ARG A 106 4.71 -16.84 9.68
N ILE A 107 5.32 -16.51 8.54
CA ILE A 107 6.69 -16.01 8.47
C ILE A 107 6.77 -14.61 9.05
N LEU A 108 5.87 -13.69 8.66
CA LEU A 108 5.84 -12.31 9.15
C LEU A 108 5.62 -12.24 10.66
N LYS A 109 4.75 -13.11 11.23
CA LYS A 109 4.56 -13.20 12.70
C LYS A 109 5.84 -13.49 13.46
N ARG A 110 6.75 -14.26 12.85
CA ARG A 110 8.05 -14.64 13.45
C ARG A 110 9.16 -13.64 13.12
N ALA A 111 9.11 -13.08 11.91
CA ALA A 111 10.16 -12.21 11.39
C ALA A 111 10.02 -10.76 11.83
N VAL A 112 8.80 -10.25 11.99
CA VAL A 112 8.58 -8.87 12.43
C VAL A 112 8.94 -8.75 13.91
N VAL A 113 9.93 -7.89 14.19
CA VAL A 113 10.36 -7.57 15.55
C VAL A 113 9.54 -6.38 16.02
N SER A 114 8.64 -6.63 16.98
CA SER A 114 7.87 -5.58 17.63
C SER A 114 8.80 -4.75 18.51
N ILE A 115 8.96 -3.46 18.18
CA ILE A 115 9.63 -2.47 19.01
C ILE A 115 8.66 -1.31 19.19
N PRO A 116 8.44 -0.81 20.43
CA PRO A 116 7.54 0.31 20.70
C PRO A 116 7.90 1.63 20.01
N ASP A 117 8.98 1.71 19.24
CA ASP A 117 9.52 2.96 18.69
C ASP A 117 9.40 3.06 17.15
N ILE A 118 8.88 2.02 16.48
CA ILE A 118 8.74 1.92 15.02
C ILE A 118 7.30 2.24 14.58
N PRO A 119 6.98 3.45 14.10
CA PRO A 119 5.61 3.81 13.77
C PRO A 119 5.04 2.97 12.61
N PRO A 120 3.71 2.88 12.50
CA PRO A 120 3.04 2.16 11.41
C PRO A 120 3.59 2.54 10.03
N GLY A 121 3.62 1.57 9.13
CA GLY A 121 4.23 1.72 7.81
C GLY A 121 5.73 1.53 7.72
N ASN A 122 6.37 1.20 8.84
CA ASN A 122 7.75 0.74 8.89
C ASN A 122 7.78 -0.66 9.50
N LEU A 123 8.77 -1.46 9.13
CA LEU A 123 8.96 -2.81 9.66
C LEU A 123 10.41 -2.99 10.09
N LEU A 124 10.62 -3.70 11.19
CA LEU A 124 11.91 -4.28 11.51
C LEU A 124 11.81 -5.79 11.38
N LEU A 125 12.65 -6.36 10.52
CA LEU A 125 12.65 -7.78 10.24
C LEU A 125 13.90 -8.43 10.82
N SER A 126 13.72 -9.53 11.56
CA SER A 126 14.81 -10.36 12.06
C SER A 126 15.48 -11.09 10.91
N ASN A 127 16.79 -10.94 10.78
CA ASN A 127 17.54 -11.61 9.72
C ASN A 127 17.51 -13.14 9.88
N ASN A 128 17.56 -13.65 11.11
CA ASN A 128 17.56 -15.08 11.39
C ASN A 128 16.24 -15.71 10.92
N ALA A 129 15.11 -15.08 11.25
CA ALA A 129 13.80 -15.55 10.85
C ALA A 129 13.61 -15.51 9.32
N LEU A 130 14.19 -14.51 8.64
CA LEU A 130 14.20 -14.47 7.18
C LEU A 130 15.02 -15.63 6.61
N SER A 131 16.21 -15.91 7.16
CA SER A 131 17.12 -16.94 6.65
C SER A 131 16.52 -18.36 6.65
N GLU A 132 15.58 -18.63 7.55
CA GLU A 132 14.84 -19.90 7.63
C GLU A 132 13.93 -20.14 6.42
N VAL A 133 13.53 -19.10 5.71
CA VAL A 133 12.68 -19.23 4.52
C VAL A 133 13.53 -19.74 3.37
N THR A 134 13.38 -21.00 2.97
CA THR A 134 14.12 -21.62 1.86
C THR A 134 13.38 -21.52 0.52
N ASP A 135 12.05 -21.55 0.54
CA ASP A 135 11.21 -21.54 -0.66
C ASP A 135 11.26 -20.19 -1.40
N ALA A 136 11.62 -20.24 -2.69
CA ALA A 136 11.77 -19.05 -3.52
C ALA A 136 10.45 -18.31 -3.81
N GLN A 137 9.32 -19.03 -3.90
CA GLN A 137 7.99 -18.43 -4.09
C GLN A 137 7.57 -17.69 -2.83
N LEU A 138 7.78 -18.26 -1.64
CA LEU A 138 7.51 -17.60 -0.36
C LEU A 138 8.39 -16.36 -0.17
N ARG A 139 9.69 -16.43 -0.48
CA ARG A 139 10.58 -15.25 -0.44
C ARG A 139 10.06 -14.12 -1.31
N ARG A 140 9.62 -14.43 -2.53
CA ARG A 140 9.04 -13.47 -3.46
C ARG A 140 7.73 -12.88 -2.94
N ALA A 141 6.81 -13.71 -2.49
CA ALA A 141 5.52 -13.27 -1.94
C ALA A 141 5.71 -12.38 -0.71
N LEU A 142 6.62 -12.75 0.18
CA LEU A 142 7.01 -12.00 1.36
C LEU A 142 7.54 -10.60 1.00
N VAL A 143 8.49 -10.50 0.06
CA VAL A 143 9.02 -9.20 -0.40
C VAL A 143 7.91 -8.34 -1.00
N LEU A 144 7.05 -8.90 -1.85
CA LEU A 144 5.93 -8.15 -2.45
C LEU A 144 4.95 -7.62 -1.39
N ARG A 145 4.65 -8.42 -0.35
CA ARG A 145 3.81 -8.02 0.78
C ARG A 145 4.41 -6.84 1.54
N ILE A 146 5.70 -6.93 1.86
CA ILE A 146 6.46 -5.89 2.58
C ILE A 146 6.53 -4.59 1.75
N LEU A 147 6.83 -4.69 0.46
CA LEU A 147 6.87 -3.54 -0.44
C LEU A 147 5.53 -2.80 -0.45
N ARG A 148 4.42 -3.55 -0.61
CA ARG A 148 3.07 -2.97 -0.64
C ARG A 148 2.71 -2.29 0.67
N TYR A 149 3.13 -2.84 1.81
CA TYR A 149 2.92 -2.24 3.12
C TYR A 149 3.65 -0.89 3.25
N ALA A 150 4.96 -0.85 2.97
CA ALA A 150 5.79 0.34 3.22
C ALA A 150 5.76 1.43 2.12
N SER A 151 5.34 1.08 0.90
CA SER A 151 5.37 1.97 -0.27
C SER A 151 4.55 3.26 -0.09
N TYR A 152 4.94 4.37 -0.72
CA TYR A 152 4.10 5.58 -0.82
C TYR A 152 3.20 5.62 -2.09
N HIS A 153 3.25 4.61 -2.95
CA HIS A 153 2.37 4.52 -4.13
C HIS A 153 0.96 4.07 -3.73
N PRO A 154 -0.10 4.43 -4.48
CA PRO A 154 -1.47 4.02 -4.17
C PRO A 154 -1.59 2.53 -3.87
N TRP A 155 -2.35 2.20 -2.83
CA TRP A 155 -2.57 0.81 -2.44
C TRP A 155 -3.28 0.05 -3.57
N GLY A 156 -2.90 -1.21 -3.79
CA GLY A 156 -3.36 -2.01 -4.93
C GLY A 156 -2.68 -1.68 -6.27
N SER A 157 -1.93 -0.58 -6.39
CA SER A 157 -1.18 -0.29 -7.62
C SER A 157 0.00 -1.24 -7.80
N VAL A 158 0.28 -1.62 -9.05
CA VAL A 158 1.48 -2.40 -9.40
C VAL A 158 2.77 -1.69 -8.98
N ARG A 159 2.76 -0.35 -8.95
CA ARG A 159 3.88 0.48 -8.50
C ARG A 159 4.24 0.22 -7.04
N ALA A 160 3.25 0.00 -6.16
CA ALA A 160 3.49 -0.35 -4.77
C ALA A 160 4.23 -1.68 -4.59
N THR A 161 4.21 -2.54 -5.61
CA THR A 161 4.92 -3.82 -5.68
C THR A 161 6.11 -3.80 -6.66
N ALA A 162 6.75 -2.63 -6.84
CA ALA A 162 7.86 -2.44 -7.76
C ALA A 162 7.55 -2.82 -9.23
N ASN A 163 6.31 -2.61 -9.67
CA ASN A 163 5.77 -3.06 -10.97
C ASN A 163 5.91 -4.57 -11.20
N GLN A 164 6.10 -5.35 -10.14
CA GLN A 164 6.34 -6.79 -10.18
C GLN A 164 7.51 -7.20 -11.10
N ARG A 165 8.46 -6.28 -11.34
CA ARG A 165 9.64 -6.57 -12.16
C ARG A 165 10.47 -7.66 -11.49
N LYS A 166 10.64 -8.79 -12.19
CA LYS A 166 11.34 -9.96 -11.67
C LYS A 166 12.74 -9.58 -11.18
N ASP A 167 13.48 -8.80 -11.96
CA ASP A 167 14.88 -8.45 -11.64
C ASP A 167 15.00 -7.64 -10.34
N ASN A 168 14.13 -6.63 -10.14
CA ASN A 168 14.13 -5.83 -8.91
C ASN A 168 13.81 -6.69 -7.69
N VAL A 169 12.81 -7.57 -7.79
CA VAL A 169 12.42 -8.43 -6.67
C VAL A 169 13.48 -9.48 -6.39
N SER A 170 14.07 -10.08 -7.42
CA SER A 170 15.19 -11.02 -7.31
C SER A 170 16.43 -10.36 -6.70
N GLN A 171 16.71 -9.09 -7.03
CA GLN A 171 17.80 -8.34 -6.42
C GLN A 171 17.57 -8.14 -4.92
N ILE A 172 16.36 -7.76 -4.50
CA ILE A 172 16.02 -7.63 -3.07
C ILE A 172 16.19 -8.98 -2.37
N ILE A 173 15.67 -10.05 -2.94
CA ILE A 173 15.82 -11.41 -2.39
C ILE A 173 17.30 -11.79 -2.29
N GLY A 174 18.09 -11.52 -3.33
CA GLY A 174 19.52 -11.77 -3.33
C GLY A 174 20.24 -11.05 -2.19
N ILE A 175 19.90 -9.80 -1.93
CA ILE A 175 20.52 -9.02 -0.83
C ILE A 175 20.05 -9.53 0.54
N LEU A 176 18.75 -9.82 0.71
CA LEU A 176 18.19 -10.22 2.00
C LEU A 176 18.64 -11.63 2.42
N TRP A 177 18.81 -12.56 1.48
CA TRP A 177 19.16 -13.95 1.77
C TRP A 177 20.64 -14.33 1.51
N ASN A 178 21.38 -13.53 0.73
CA ASN A 178 22.82 -13.74 0.50
C ASN A 178 23.64 -12.61 1.12
N LEU A 179 23.32 -12.27 2.37
CA LEU A 179 24.05 -11.24 3.10
C LEU A 179 25.54 -11.60 3.19
N PRO A 180 26.45 -10.69 2.82
CA PRO A 180 27.85 -10.86 3.18
C PRO A 180 27.97 -10.93 4.71
N THR A 181 28.90 -11.74 5.19
CA THR A 181 29.20 -11.90 6.63
C THR A 181 29.57 -10.58 7.33
N ALA A 182 29.95 -9.55 6.57
CA ALA A 182 30.19 -8.20 7.07
C ALA A 182 28.92 -7.34 7.00
N ILE A 183 28.60 -6.64 8.09
CA ILE A 183 27.52 -5.65 8.12
C ILE A 183 27.80 -4.55 7.09
N SER A 184 26.85 -4.34 6.20
CA SER A 184 26.86 -3.20 5.28
C SER A 184 26.05 -2.06 5.91
N THR A 185 26.69 -0.90 6.10
CA THR A 185 25.98 0.32 6.49
C THR A 185 25.17 0.92 5.33
N LYS A 186 25.31 0.38 4.10
CA LYS A 186 24.65 0.91 2.92
C LYS A 186 23.19 0.45 2.91
N SER A 187 22.28 1.42 3.05
CA SER A 187 20.88 1.20 2.69
C SER A 187 20.75 1.04 1.18
N PHE A 188 19.80 0.24 0.74
CA PHE A 188 19.43 0.15 -0.67
C PHE A 188 17.93 0.39 -0.86
N SER A 189 17.55 0.76 -2.08
CA SER A 189 16.14 0.93 -2.45
C SER A 189 15.78 -0.11 -3.51
N GLY A 190 14.68 -0.83 -3.29
CA GLY A 190 14.29 -2.00 -4.07
C GLY A 190 12.93 -1.83 -4.74
N GLY A 191 12.77 -0.78 -5.55
CA GLY A 191 11.49 -0.43 -6.16
C GLY A 191 10.38 -0.12 -5.14
N GLY A 192 9.20 0.24 -5.65
CA GLY A 192 8.05 0.60 -4.81
C GLY A 192 8.25 1.83 -3.91
N GLY A 193 9.37 2.54 -4.05
CA GLY A 193 9.70 3.64 -3.14
C GLY A 193 9.99 3.18 -1.71
N VAL A 194 10.59 1.99 -1.55
CA VAL A 194 10.92 1.40 -0.26
C VAL A 194 12.43 1.30 -0.09
N VAL A 195 12.91 1.67 1.09
CA VAL A 195 14.31 1.59 1.51
C VAL A 195 14.47 0.46 2.52
N TRP A 196 15.53 -0.30 2.33
CA TRP A 196 15.96 -1.40 3.17
C TRP A 196 17.29 -1.00 3.81
N LYS A 197 17.34 -0.97 5.13
CA LYS A 197 18.52 -0.58 5.89
C LYS A 197 18.83 -1.66 6.92
N GLN A 198 20.04 -2.21 6.85
CA GLN A 198 20.53 -3.14 7.86
C GLN A 198 20.76 -2.37 9.17
N ILE A 199 20.24 -2.87 10.28
CA ILE A 199 20.42 -2.28 11.61
C ILE A 199 20.81 -3.34 12.64
N PHE A 200 21.51 -2.92 13.70
CA PHE A 200 21.72 -3.75 14.87
C PHE A 200 20.57 -3.58 15.84
N MET A 201 19.98 -4.70 16.24
CA MET A 201 18.94 -4.76 17.25
C MET A 201 19.60 -4.81 18.62
N HIS A 202 19.66 -3.68 19.33
CA HIS A 202 20.18 -3.68 20.70
C HIS A 202 19.09 -4.15 21.67
N ASN A 203 19.39 -5.15 22.49
CA ASN A 203 18.48 -5.53 23.56
C ASN A 203 18.69 -4.54 24.72
N LYS A 204 17.67 -3.76 25.10
CA LYS A 204 17.79 -2.71 26.13
C LYS A 204 18.36 -3.22 27.47
N SER A 205 18.32 -4.53 27.72
CA SER A 205 18.85 -5.19 28.93
C SER A 205 20.35 -5.53 28.92
N SER A 206 21.04 -5.52 27.77
CA SER A 206 22.43 -5.97 27.69
C SER A 206 23.39 -4.79 27.75
N LYS A 207 24.04 -4.56 28.90
CA LYS A 207 25.07 -3.49 29.06
C LYS A 207 26.37 -3.77 28.29
N THR A 208 26.51 -4.96 27.71
CA THR A 208 27.69 -5.37 26.94
C THR A 208 27.56 -4.96 25.47
N PRO A 209 28.47 -4.12 24.95
CA PRO A 209 28.41 -3.57 23.58
C PRO A 209 28.91 -4.54 22.50
N ILE A 210 29.05 -5.83 22.80
CA ILE A 210 29.57 -6.79 21.82
C ILE A 210 28.49 -7.01 20.74
N PRO A 211 28.76 -6.70 19.46
CA PRO A 211 27.80 -6.89 18.39
C PRO A 211 27.60 -8.39 18.17
N ASN A 212 26.51 -8.92 18.72
CA ASN A 212 26.09 -10.29 18.42
C ASN A 212 25.52 -10.32 17.00
N ILE A 213 26.17 -11.06 16.09
CA ILE A 213 25.77 -11.20 14.68
C ILE A 213 24.32 -11.67 14.56
N ASN A 214 23.81 -12.42 15.54
CA ASN A 214 22.42 -12.88 15.59
C ASN A 214 21.40 -11.75 15.84
N ARG A 215 21.86 -10.50 15.98
CA ARG A 215 21.02 -9.32 16.22
C ARG A 215 20.98 -8.35 15.04
N ILE A 216 21.33 -8.83 13.86
CA ILE A 216 21.15 -8.07 12.63
C ILE A 216 19.68 -8.14 12.21
N GLY A 217 19.11 -6.99 11.87
CA GLY A 217 17.77 -6.90 11.29
C GLY A 217 17.72 -5.94 10.11
N TRP A 218 16.61 -5.97 9.40
CA TRP A 218 16.31 -5.07 8.29
C TRP A 218 15.21 -4.10 8.68
N LEU A 219 15.57 -2.82 8.78
CA LEU A 219 14.60 -1.74 8.84
C LEU A 219 14.09 -1.47 7.42
N VAL A 220 12.80 -1.65 7.24
CA VAL A 220 12.08 -1.38 6.00
C VAL A 220 11.24 -0.13 6.21
N SER A 221 11.45 0.87 5.37
CA SER A 221 10.74 2.14 5.46
C SER A 221 10.41 2.70 4.08
N ARG A 222 9.47 3.62 4.03
CA ARG A 222 9.28 4.51 2.87
C ARG A 222 10.60 5.19 2.51
N GLN A 223 10.92 5.28 1.22
CA GLN A 223 12.04 6.08 0.74
C GLN A 223 11.84 7.54 1.14
N PRO A 224 12.87 8.22 1.70
CA PRO A 224 12.78 9.63 2.03
C PRO A 224 12.44 10.46 0.78
N PRO A 225 11.65 11.54 0.92
CA PRO A 225 11.46 12.48 -0.19
C PRO A 225 12.80 13.09 -0.59
N LEU A 226 12.86 13.69 -1.79
CA LEU A 226 13.99 14.55 -2.13
C LEU A 226 14.10 15.69 -1.11
N ALA A 227 15.33 16.08 -0.79
CA ALA A 227 15.56 17.22 0.10
C ALA A 227 14.87 18.48 -0.46
N ARG A 228 14.33 19.31 0.44
CA ARG A 228 13.50 20.47 0.08
C ARG A 228 14.18 21.41 -0.93
N HIS A 229 15.47 21.68 -0.78
CA HIS A 229 16.23 22.49 -1.75
C HIS A 229 16.22 21.88 -3.16
N LYS A 230 16.32 20.55 -3.29
CA LYS A 230 16.28 19.85 -4.59
C LYS A 230 14.88 19.84 -5.19
N LEU A 231 13.83 19.83 -4.36
CA LEU A 231 12.46 19.97 -4.83
C LEU A 231 12.23 21.36 -5.42
N ILE A 232 12.67 22.41 -4.72
CA ILE A 232 12.60 23.80 -5.18
C ILE A 232 13.40 24.00 -6.47
N GLU A 233 14.65 23.53 -6.51
CA GLU A 233 15.53 23.61 -7.68
C GLU A 233 14.90 22.97 -8.93
N ARG A 234 14.13 21.88 -8.75
CA ARG A 234 13.49 21.15 -9.84
C ARG A 234 12.05 21.59 -10.12
N GLY A 235 11.51 22.56 -9.38
CA GLY A 235 10.11 22.96 -9.49
C GLY A 235 9.12 21.83 -9.16
N ILE A 236 9.52 20.85 -8.34
CA ILE A 236 8.67 19.72 -7.95
C ILE A 236 7.96 20.09 -6.64
N PRO A 237 6.62 20.05 -6.58
CA PRO A 237 5.90 20.35 -5.34
C PRO A 237 6.19 19.30 -4.26
N ASN A 238 6.29 19.74 -3.00
CA ASN A 238 6.44 18.82 -1.88
C ASN A 238 5.10 18.15 -1.54
N THR A 239 4.91 16.94 -2.05
CA THR A 239 3.68 16.14 -1.84
C THR A 239 3.43 15.73 -0.39
N LEU A 240 4.41 15.89 0.52
CA LEU A 240 4.27 15.61 1.94
C LEU A 240 3.86 16.84 2.77
N GLU A 241 3.86 18.04 2.19
CA GLU A 241 3.40 19.27 2.82
C GLU A 241 2.06 19.66 2.19
N VAL A 242 0.95 19.27 2.83
CA VAL A 242 -0.39 19.47 2.28
C VAL A 242 -1.10 20.55 3.07
N GLU A 243 -1.37 21.69 2.45
CA GLU A 243 -2.24 22.72 3.02
C GLU A 243 -3.70 22.26 2.95
N ILE A 244 -4.37 22.20 4.11
CA ILE A 244 -5.76 21.71 4.23
C ILE A 244 -6.74 22.80 4.68
N THR A 245 -6.27 24.03 4.89
CA THR A 245 -7.08 25.18 5.36
C THR A 245 -8.40 25.33 4.61
N GLN A 246 -8.35 25.43 3.29
CA GLN A 246 -9.54 25.68 2.47
C GLN A 246 -10.50 24.48 2.49
N ASN A 247 -9.97 23.26 2.55
CA ASN A 247 -10.79 22.06 2.64
C ASN A 247 -11.57 22.01 3.96
N ILE A 248 -10.93 22.41 5.08
CA ILE A 248 -11.57 22.49 6.39
C ILE A 248 -12.60 23.62 6.44
N LEU A 249 -12.25 24.83 6.02
CA LEU A 249 -13.18 25.97 6.03
C LEU A 249 -14.40 25.71 5.15
N ALA A 250 -14.20 25.15 3.95
CA ALA A 250 -15.31 24.75 3.08
C ALA A 250 -16.16 23.63 3.72
N GLY A 251 -15.53 22.68 4.43
CA GLY A 251 -16.22 21.65 5.19
C GLY A 251 -17.13 22.24 6.28
N VAL A 252 -16.60 23.16 7.09
CA VAL A 252 -17.35 23.83 8.18
C VAL A 252 -18.57 24.56 7.63
N ARG A 253 -18.42 25.33 6.54
CA ARG A 253 -19.55 26.03 5.89
C ARG A 253 -20.59 25.07 5.34
N ARG A 254 -20.19 23.92 4.80
CA ARG A 254 -21.13 22.92 4.31
C ARG A 254 -21.98 22.30 5.43
N ILE A 255 -21.49 22.21 6.66
CA ILE A 255 -22.28 21.69 7.79
C ILE A 255 -23.53 22.54 8.03
N GLU A 256 -23.40 23.86 7.91
CA GLU A 256 -24.54 24.80 8.05
C GLU A 256 -25.62 24.55 6.98
N LEU A 257 -25.22 23.96 5.85
CA LEU A 257 -26.09 23.59 4.73
C LEU A 257 -26.51 22.10 4.76
N GLY A 258 -26.31 21.40 5.87
CA GLY A 258 -26.64 19.96 6.00
C GLY A 258 -25.60 19.02 5.40
N GLY A 259 -24.38 19.49 5.17
CA GLY A 259 -23.26 18.69 4.66
C GLY A 259 -22.66 17.73 5.70
N PRO A 260 -21.65 16.93 5.30
CA PRO A 260 -21.04 15.92 6.17
C PRO A 260 -20.25 16.56 7.32
N PHE A 261 -20.38 15.97 8.52
CA PHE A 261 -19.64 16.38 9.72
C PHE A 261 -18.16 15.98 9.72
N VAL A 262 -17.76 15.08 8.81
CA VAL A 262 -16.39 14.55 8.74
C VAL A 262 -15.76 14.88 7.39
N GLN A 263 -14.57 15.49 7.42
CA GLN A 263 -13.73 15.68 6.26
C GLN A 263 -12.57 14.68 6.28
N LYS A 264 -12.31 14.00 5.17
CA LYS A 264 -11.20 13.03 5.05
C LYS A 264 -10.14 13.51 4.08
N VAL A 265 -8.88 13.22 4.38
CA VAL A 265 -7.72 13.50 3.53
C VAL A 265 -6.81 12.27 3.50
N LEU A 266 -6.42 11.82 2.31
CA LEU A 266 -5.46 10.73 2.13
C LEU A 266 -4.04 11.29 2.08
N TYR A 267 -3.23 11.02 3.09
CA TYR A 267 -1.85 11.48 3.19
C TYR A 267 -0.87 10.40 2.74
N ASP A 268 -0.01 10.74 1.76
CA ASP A 268 1.05 9.88 1.22
C ASP A 268 0.57 8.47 0.79
N ASN A 269 -0.70 8.35 0.40
CA ASN A 269 -1.41 7.09 0.12
C ASN A 269 -1.37 6.04 1.25
N ARG A 270 -1.00 6.44 2.46
CA ARG A 270 -0.63 5.56 3.57
C ARG A 270 -1.47 5.80 4.82
N TYR A 271 -1.92 7.03 5.00
CA TYR A 271 -2.67 7.44 6.17
C TYR A 271 -3.98 8.10 5.75
N GLN A 272 -5.07 7.72 6.40
CA GLN A 272 -6.33 8.45 6.33
C GLN A 272 -6.39 9.41 7.52
N VAL A 273 -6.47 10.70 7.22
CA VAL A 273 -6.66 11.75 8.22
C VAL A 273 -8.10 12.20 8.17
N GLU A 274 -8.84 12.00 9.26
CA GLU A 274 -10.22 12.41 9.42
C GLU A 274 -10.30 13.61 10.36
N PHE A 275 -11.14 14.58 10.00
CA PHE A 275 -11.41 15.78 10.77
C PHE A 275 -12.88 15.79 11.15
N ASP A 276 -13.19 15.69 12.44
CA ASP A 276 -14.54 15.91 12.97
C ASP A 276 -14.77 17.41 13.09
N LEU A 277 -15.47 17.94 12.10
CA LEU A 277 -15.69 19.38 11.96
C LEU A 277 -16.66 19.93 13.02
N THR A 278 -17.36 19.08 13.78
CA THR A 278 -18.21 19.51 14.89
C THR A 278 -17.42 19.77 16.17
N LYS A 279 -16.22 19.16 16.28
CA LYS A 279 -15.34 19.26 17.45
C LYS A 279 -14.17 20.23 17.23
N ILE A 280 -14.02 20.79 16.02
CA ILE A 280 -12.94 21.73 15.74
C ILE A 280 -13.07 22.98 16.63
N PRO A 281 -12.00 23.44 17.30
CA PRO A 281 -12.08 24.63 18.14
C PRO A 281 -12.53 25.86 17.36
N LYS A 282 -13.60 26.54 17.79
CA LYS A 282 -14.12 27.75 17.12
C LYS A 282 -13.06 28.85 16.96
N LYS A 283 -12.18 28.99 17.95
CA LYS A 283 -11.04 29.93 17.89
C LYS A 283 -10.10 29.62 16.73
N LEU A 284 -9.86 28.33 16.44
CA LEU A 284 -9.03 27.91 15.31
C LEU A 284 -9.72 28.27 13.98
N VAL A 285 -11.02 28.00 13.84
CA VAL A 285 -11.78 28.36 12.63
C VAL A 285 -11.73 29.88 12.41
N LEU A 286 -12.04 30.68 13.42
CA LEU A 286 -11.97 32.14 13.34
C LEU A 286 -10.57 32.64 12.96
N CYS A 287 -9.52 32.05 13.55
CA CYS A 287 -8.14 32.37 13.23
C CYS A 287 -7.82 32.09 11.76
N LEU A 288 -8.26 30.94 11.22
CA LEU A 288 -8.07 30.56 9.82
C LEU A 288 -8.87 31.45 8.85
N GLU A 289 -10.05 31.93 9.24
CA GLU A 289 -10.86 32.85 8.42
C GLU A 289 -10.32 34.29 8.42
N GLN A 290 -9.86 34.78 9.57
CA GLN A 290 -9.41 36.17 9.75
C GLN A 290 -7.99 36.42 9.26
N ALA A 291 -7.14 35.39 9.21
CA ALA A 291 -5.74 35.52 8.82
C ALA A 291 -5.40 34.68 7.58
N PRO A 292 -6.08 34.87 6.42
CA PRO A 292 -5.88 34.05 5.22
C PRO A 292 -4.45 34.14 4.65
N GLN A 293 -3.69 35.17 5.04
CA GLN A 293 -2.29 35.34 4.65
C GLN A 293 -1.29 35.03 5.78
N GLY A 294 -1.74 34.89 7.02
CA GLY A 294 -0.86 34.77 8.19
C GLY A 294 -0.60 33.32 8.61
N VAL A 295 -1.66 32.53 8.76
CA VAL A 295 -1.59 31.17 9.30
C VAL A 295 -2.38 30.20 8.43
N CYS A 296 -1.93 28.96 8.37
CA CYS A 296 -2.61 27.90 7.64
C CYS A 296 -2.53 26.56 8.39
N LEU A 297 -3.54 25.73 8.17
CA LEU A 297 -3.56 24.37 8.67
C LEU A 297 -2.88 23.45 7.65
N MET A 298 -1.88 22.68 8.11
CA MET A 298 -1.06 21.84 7.26
C MET A 298 -0.97 20.41 7.78
N LEU A 299 -0.85 19.46 6.85
CA LEU A 299 -0.30 18.13 7.10
C LEU A 299 1.18 18.14 6.74
N LEU A 300 2.04 17.88 7.72
CA LEU A 300 3.49 17.91 7.59
C LEU A 300 4.10 16.54 7.90
N PRO A 301 5.25 16.18 7.31
CA PRO A 301 5.92 14.92 7.63
C PRO A 301 6.72 15.05 8.94
N ARG A 302 6.59 14.05 9.82
CA ARG A 302 7.49 13.87 10.96
C ARG A 302 8.86 13.41 10.48
N ALA A 303 9.91 14.14 10.85
CA ALA A 303 11.25 14.15 10.23
C ALA A 303 11.86 12.78 9.85
N VAL A 304 11.74 11.75 10.70
CA VAL A 304 12.41 10.46 10.45
C VAL A 304 11.55 9.47 9.65
N TRP A 305 10.23 9.46 9.90
CA TRP A 305 9.34 8.41 9.43
C TRP A 305 8.33 8.87 8.37
N ASN A 306 8.29 10.18 8.10
CA ASN A 306 7.32 10.81 7.20
C ASN A 306 5.87 10.42 7.57
N SER A 307 5.61 10.28 8.86
CA SER A 307 4.26 10.13 9.40
C SER A 307 3.59 11.50 9.45
N PRO A 308 2.30 11.64 9.14
CA PRO A 308 1.64 12.93 9.14
C PRO A 308 1.58 13.52 10.56
N VAL A 309 1.67 14.84 10.62
CA VAL A 309 1.27 15.64 11.78
C VAL A 309 0.32 16.73 11.30
N VAL A 310 -0.73 17.02 12.07
CA VAL A 310 -1.55 18.20 11.85
C VAL A 310 -0.90 19.35 12.59
N ALA A 311 -0.58 20.42 11.88
CA ALA A 311 0.08 21.60 12.45
C ALA A 311 -0.56 22.89 11.97
N LEU A 312 -0.54 23.90 12.84
CA LEU A 312 -0.75 25.30 12.46
C LEU A 312 0.61 25.87 12.06
N ALA A 313 0.74 26.33 10.83
CA ALA A 313 1.96 26.88 10.27
C ALA A 313 1.76 28.34 9.87
N ARG A 314 2.83 29.13 9.92
CA ARG A 314 2.84 30.44 9.24
C ARG A 314 3.00 30.22 7.74
N ARG A 315 2.17 30.86 6.91
CA ARG A 315 2.25 30.71 5.45
C ARG A 315 3.62 31.17 4.96
N GLY A 316 4.32 30.31 4.21
CA GLY A 316 5.70 30.56 3.75
C GLY A 316 6.81 30.23 4.76
N ALA A 317 6.50 29.88 6.00
CA ALA A 317 7.48 29.53 7.04
C ALA A 317 7.05 28.26 7.82
N PRO A 318 7.12 27.07 7.20
CA PRO A 318 6.70 25.81 7.83
C PRO A 318 7.59 25.38 9.00
N GLU A 319 8.74 26.03 9.20
CA GLU A 319 9.60 25.79 10.37
C GLU A 319 8.94 26.30 11.68
N SER A 320 8.10 27.34 11.60
CA SER A 320 7.35 27.90 12.73
C SER A 320 5.99 27.22 12.80
N THR A 321 5.97 26.03 13.39
CA THR A 321 4.77 25.20 13.49
C THR A 321 4.38 24.90 14.92
N GLU A 322 3.09 25.01 15.19
CA GLU A 322 2.43 24.48 16.39
C GLU A 322 1.77 23.15 16.02
N VAL A 323 2.19 22.06 16.65
CA VAL A 323 1.62 20.73 16.40
C VAL A 323 0.28 20.64 17.13
N LEU A 324 -0.79 20.35 16.39
CA LEU A 324 -2.15 20.21 16.91
C LEU A 324 -2.53 18.74 17.12
N HIS A 325 -1.97 17.81 16.35
CA HIS A 325 -2.22 16.37 16.50
C HIS A 325 -1.09 15.55 15.85
N ASP A 326 -0.54 14.57 16.56
CA ASP A 326 0.53 13.67 16.05
C ASP A 326 0.30 12.18 16.34
N MET A 327 -0.85 11.82 16.93
CA MET A 327 -1.19 10.44 17.28
C MET A 327 -1.72 9.66 16.09
N ILE A 328 -1.19 8.45 15.87
CA ILE A 328 -1.59 7.58 14.77
C ILE A 328 -2.11 6.27 15.34
N THR A 329 -3.30 5.90 14.88
CA THR A 329 -3.93 4.61 15.17
C THR A 329 -3.82 3.68 13.99
N GLU A 330 -3.91 2.37 14.22
CA GLU A 330 -4.05 1.39 13.14
C GLU A 330 -5.51 1.00 13.01
N LYS A 331 -6.01 0.89 11.77
CA LYS A 331 -7.41 0.50 11.47
C LYS A 331 -7.83 -0.80 12.16
N ALA A 332 -6.91 -1.75 12.13
CA ALA A 332 -7.00 -3.03 12.79
C ALA A 332 -5.66 -3.26 13.48
N PRO A 333 -5.64 -3.80 14.71
CA PRO A 333 -4.38 -4.12 15.37
C PRO A 333 -3.57 -5.04 14.46
N ASN A 334 -2.35 -4.63 14.13
CA ASN A 334 -1.46 -5.44 13.32
C ASN A 334 -1.16 -6.75 14.07
N PRO A 335 -1.62 -7.92 13.58
CA PRO A 335 -1.47 -9.19 14.28
C PRO A 335 0.00 -9.67 14.36
N PHE A 336 0.90 -8.98 13.66
CA PHE A 336 2.34 -9.24 13.64
C PHE A 336 3.10 -8.38 14.65
N ILE A 337 2.50 -7.27 15.10
CA ILE A 337 3.07 -6.38 16.12
C ILE A 337 2.27 -6.66 17.39
N GLY A 338 2.71 -7.66 18.17
CA GLY A 338 2.04 -8.03 19.44
C GLY A 338 1.79 -6.78 20.29
N GLU A 339 0.67 -6.75 21.04
CA GLU A 339 0.09 -5.58 21.75
C GLU A 339 1.13 -4.58 22.25
N ALA A 340 1.65 -3.76 21.33
CA ALA A 340 2.72 -2.86 21.66
C ALA A 340 2.08 -1.74 22.46
N THR A 341 2.43 -1.70 23.74
CA THR A 341 2.09 -0.66 24.71
C THR A 341 1.98 0.70 24.04
N LYS A 342 0.82 1.34 24.21
CA LYS A 342 0.26 2.50 23.48
C LYS A 342 1.12 3.78 23.38
N LYS A 343 2.40 3.77 23.75
CA LYS A 343 3.25 4.97 23.79
C LYS A 343 4.54 4.75 23.01
N TRP A 344 4.57 5.29 21.79
CA TRP A 344 5.78 5.36 20.97
C TRP A 344 6.71 6.45 21.54
N GLU A 345 7.84 6.05 22.15
CA GLU A 345 8.77 6.93 22.89
C GLU A 345 10.05 7.27 22.09
N TYR A 346 10.03 7.17 20.76
CA TYR A 346 11.19 7.57 19.96
C TYR A 346 11.40 9.08 20.01
N ARG A 347 12.57 9.52 20.52
CA ARG A 347 13.14 10.90 20.51
C ARG A 347 12.28 11.89 19.76
N ARG A 348 11.16 12.27 20.38
CA ARG A 348 10.27 13.27 19.84
C ARG A 348 10.99 14.61 20.02
N LYS A 349 10.83 15.51 19.05
CA LYS A 349 11.22 16.91 19.28
C LYS A 349 10.37 17.53 20.41
N PHE A 350 9.18 16.96 20.67
CA PHE A 350 8.23 17.36 21.69
C PHE A 350 8.08 16.28 22.76
N PRO A 351 8.14 16.60 24.07
CA PRO A 351 8.19 15.59 25.12
C PRO A 351 6.94 14.69 25.18
N GLU A 352 5.78 15.15 24.72
CA GLU A 352 4.51 14.43 24.84
C GLU A 352 3.76 14.33 23.50
N PRO A 353 3.01 13.23 23.26
CA PRO A 353 2.05 13.16 22.16
C PRO A 353 1.01 14.26 22.27
N VAL A 354 0.69 14.88 21.13
CA VAL A 354 -0.40 15.84 21.04
C VAL A 354 -1.59 15.12 20.42
N GLU A 355 -2.67 15.02 21.18
CA GLU A 355 -3.91 14.40 20.75
C GLU A 355 -5.05 15.42 20.82
N SER A 356 -5.56 15.77 19.64
CA SER A 356 -6.80 16.54 19.48
C SER A 356 -8.01 15.62 19.28
N GLU A 357 -9.12 15.90 19.95
CA GLU A 357 -10.38 15.14 19.83
C GLU A 357 -11.07 15.26 18.45
N TRP A 358 -10.71 16.28 17.67
CA TRP A 358 -11.30 16.58 16.36
C TRP A 358 -10.50 16.02 15.18
N VAL A 359 -9.38 15.33 15.44
CA VAL A 359 -8.52 14.71 14.42
C VAL A 359 -8.38 13.23 14.73
N ARG A 360 -8.53 12.38 13.70
CA ARG A 360 -8.14 10.98 13.76
C ARG A 360 -7.19 10.68 12.62
N MET A 361 -5.99 10.19 12.93
CA MET A 361 -5.06 9.68 11.94
C MET A 361 -4.97 8.16 12.00
N GLU A 362 -5.13 7.52 10.86
CA GLU A 362 -5.23 6.08 10.76
C GLU A 362 -4.28 5.55 9.68
N TRP A 363 -3.44 4.58 10.04
CA TRP A 363 -2.71 3.78 9.08
C TRP A 363 -3.64 2.77 8.42
N ILE A 364 -3.75 2.84 7.09
CA ILE A 364 -4.78 2.10 6.34
C ILE A 364 -4.26 0.88 5.57
N ARG A 365 -2.97 0.54 5.68
CA ARG A 365 -2.41 -0.58 4.89
C ARG A 365 -2.22 -1.83 5.73
N PRO A 366 -2.99 -2.89 5.49
CA PRO A 366 -2.78 -4.13 6.19
C PRO A 366 -1.46 -4.78 5.73
N LEU A 367 -0.77 -5.41 6.69
CA LEU A 367 0.34 -6.31 6.41
C LEU A 367 -0.14 -7.73 6.08
N THR A 368 -1.38 -8.08 6.42
CA THR A 368 -2.01 -9.40 6.20
C THR A 368 -2.35 -9.66 4.73
N ALA A 369 -2.70 -10.93 4.43
CA ALA A 369 -3.50 -11.37 3.28
C ALA A 369 -4.64 -10.38 2.92
N LEU A 370 -4.98 -10.28 1.61
CA LEU A 370 -6.13 -9.50 1.14
C LEU A 370 -7.27 -10.40 0.70
#